data_AF-A0A3G6S2W1-F1
#
_entry.id   AF-A0A3G6S2W1-F1
#
_cell.length_a   1.000
_cell.length_b   1.000
_cell.length_c   1.000
_cell.angle_alpha   90.00
_cell.angle_beta   90.00
_cell.angle_gamma   90.00
#
_symmetry.space_group_name_H-M   'P 1'
#
loop_
_entity.id
_entity.type
_entity.pdbx_description
1 polymer ?
#
loop_
_entity_poly.entity_id
_entity_poly.type
_entity_poly.pdbx_seq_one_letter_code
_entity_poly.pdbx_strand_id
1 'polypeptide(L)'
;MKKMKQAYYYTFYVLYKREQKSITIFSYDFLSSLYMIIIGILLISSFTNYYNVIFYTNSGVLSKKIWIIIVMVLFIFDYILLHYKDQWKYVVKEFDKLPDEKIKKNKKIVYSFIILIITNFIFSFYVLFAQAKRNQTGPYAPEFVAKERREDSLQKAQQIENLKKIYGEDNKK
;
A
#
# COMPACT_ATOMS: atom_id res chain seq x y z
N MET A 1 29.74 -7.51 -1.45
CA MET A 1 28.42 -8.19 -1.39
C MET A 1 27.79 -8.21 -2.77
N LYS A 2 26.91 -9.17 -3.10
CA LYS A 2 26.10 -9.10 -4.34
C LYS A 2 25.30 -7.78 -4.35
N LYS A 3 25.26 -7.07 -5.47
CA LYS A 3 24.66 -5.71 -5.60
C LYS A 3 23.24 -5.60 -5.03
N MET A 4 22.40 -6.60 -5.24
CA MET A 4 21.02 -6.63 -4.72
C MET A 4 20.96 -6.68 -3.19
N LYS A 5 21.79 -7.53 -2.56
CA LYS A 5 21.87 -7.65 -1.10
C LYS A 5 22.33 -6.33 -0.47
N GLN A 6 23.29 -5.66 -1.10
CA GLN A 6 23.78 -4.35 -0.66
C GLN A 6 22.69 -3.27 -0.76
N ALA A 7 21.91 -3.24 -1.84
CA ALA A 7 20.80 -2.30 -1.98
C ALA A 7 19.72 -2.52 -0.91
N TYR A 8 19.35 -3.78 -0.64
CA TYR A 8 18.41 -4.13 0.43
C TYR A 8 18.91 -3.65 1.81
N TYR A 9 20.17 -3.95 2.15
CA TYR A 9 20.76 -3.50 3.42
C TYR A 9 20.91 -1.98 3.52
N TYR A 10 21.23 -1.31 2.42
CA TYR A 10 21.33 0.14 2.42
C TYR A 10 19.95 0.81 2.60
N THR A 11 18.90 0.26 2.00
CA THR A 11 17.53 0.72 2.24
C THR A 11 17.13 0.55 3.71
N PHE A 12 17.40 -0.62 4.30
CA PHE A 12 17.21 -0.84 5.74
C PHE A 12 17.97 0.20 6.58
N TYR A 13 19.25 0.44 6.28
CA TYR A 13 20.06 1.44 6.98
C TYR A 13 19.46 2.85 6.91
N VAL A 14 18.98 3.28 5.74
CA VAL A 14 18.36 4.60 5.57
C VAL A 14 17.10 4.75 6.41
N LEU A 15 16.28 3.69 6.47
CA LEU A 15 15.08 3.65 7.31
C LEU A 15 15.45 3.65 8.80
N TYR A 16 16.45 2.85 9.19
CA TYR A 16 16.95 2.80 10.56
C TYR A 16 17.44 4.16 11.06
N LYS A 17 18.25 4.87 10.26
CA LYS A 17 18.72 6.22 10.59
C LYS A 17 17.61 7.27 10.62
N ARG A 18 16.50 7.04 9.92
CA ARG A 18 15.31 7.90 10.03
C ARG A 18 14.63 7.66 11.37
N GLU A 19 14.40 6.41 11.74
CA GLU A 19 13.69 6.07 12.97
C GLU A 19 14.48 6.39 14.25
N GLN A 20 15.81 6.39 14.20
CA GLN A 20 16.63 6.92 15.31
C GLN A 20 16.33 8.39 15.65
N LYS A 21 15.71 9.15 14.73
CA LYS A 21 15.29 10.55 14.96
C LYS A 21 13.83 10.66 15.44
N SER A 22 13.09 9.57 15.42
CA SER A 22 11.70 9.50 15.84
C SER A 22 11.63 9.16 17.33
N ILE A 23 10.70 9.78 18.07
CA ILE A 23 10.34 9.34 19.43
C ILE A 23 9.36 8.18 19.27
N THR A 24 9.78 6.96 19.62
CA THR A 24 8.99 5.74 19.46
C THR A 24 9.22 4.77 20.60
N ILE A 25 8.20 3.93 20.87
CA ILE A 25 8.22 2.88 21.90
C ILE A 25 8.83 1.58 21.35
N PHE A 26 8.78 1.39 20.03
CA PHE A 26 9.33 0.21 19.36
C PHE A 26 10.81 0.37 19.06
N SER A 27 11.55 -0.74 18.98
CA SER A 27 12.95 -0.70 18.57
C SER A 27 13.09 -0.22 17.12
N TYR A 28 14.15 0.57 16.86
CA TYR A 28 14.37 1.18 15.54
C TYR A 28 14.61 0.12 14.45
N ASP A 29 15.24 -0.99 14.80
CA ASP A 29 15.45 -2.14 13.91
C ASP A 29 14.12 -2.82 13.54
N PHE A 30 13.22 -3.00 14.51
CA PHE A 30 11.90 -3.56 14.26
C PHE A 30 11.08 -2.69 13.31
N LEU A 31 11.00 -1.38 13.56
CA LEU A 31 10.27 -0.46 12.69
C LEU A 31 10.84 -0.40 11.27
N SER A 32 12.17 -0.40 11.15
CA SER A 32 12.84 -0.39 9.85
C SER A 32 12.55 -1.66 9.06
N SER A 33 12.56 -2.81 9.74
CA SER A 33 12.19 -4.11 9.17
C SER A 33 10.72 -4.13 8.74
N LEU A 34 9.83 -3.59 9.57
CA LEU A 34 8.41 -3.46 9.23
C LEU A 34 8.21 -2.63 7.96
N TYR A 35 8.92 -1.50 7.82
CA TYR A 35 8.86 -0.71 6.59
C TYR A 35 9.40 -1.47 5.37
N MET A 36 10.47 -2.25 5.52
CA MET A 36 10.98 -3.11 4.42
C MET A 36 9.91 -4.11 3.97
N ILE A 37 9.20 -4.73 4.91
CA ILE A 37 8.11 -5.67 4.64
C ILE A 37 6.94 -4.94 3.96
N ILE A 38 6.53 -3.77 4.45
CA ILE A 38 5.46 -2.96 3.85
C ILE A 38 5.81 -2.61 2.39
N ILE A 39 7.04 -2.15 2.12
CA ILE A 39 7.51 -1.87 0.75
C ILE A 39 7.40 -3.12 -0.13
N GLY A 40 7.76 -4.29 0.40
CA GLY A 40 7.60 -5.57 -0.28
C GLY A 40 6.14 -5.91 -0.60
N ILE A 41 5.23 -5.71 0.37
CA ILE A 41 3.79 -5.92 0.19
C ILE A 41 3.23 -4.99 -0.89
N LEU A 42 3.61 -3.71 -0.90
CA LEU A 42 3.18 -2.76 -1.93
C LEU A 42 3.59 -3.23 -3.32
N LEU A 43 4.85 -3.65 -3.50
CA LEU A 43 5.35 -4.16 -4.78
C LEU A 43 4.56 -5.41 -5.25
N ILE A 44 4.41 -6.41 -4.39
CA ILE A 44 3.71 -7.66 -4.74
C ILE A 44 2.23 -7.38 -5.06
N SER A 45 1.59 -6.47 -4.33
CA SER A 45 0.22 -6.04 -4.58
C SER A 45 0.09 -5.37 -5.95
N SER A 46 1.01 -4.46 -6.28
CA SER A 46 1.05 -3.81 -7.60
C SER A 46 1.16 -4.84 -8.73
N PHE A 47 2.08 -5.81 -8.61
CA PHE A 47 2.24 -6.87 -9.61
C PHE A 47 1.00 -7.73 -9.75
N THR A 48 0.35 -8.07 -8.64
CA THR A 48 -0.92 -8.83 -8.66
C THR A 48 -2.02 -8.06 -9.40
N ASN A 49 -2.12 -6.75 -9.17
CA ASN A 49 -3.08 -5.89 -9.87
C ASN A 49 -2.79 -5.84 -11.37
N TYR A 50 -1.53 -5.64 -11.78
CA TYR A 50 -1.17 -5.63 -13.19
C TYR A 50 -1.38 -6.98 -13.88
N TYR A 51 -1.08 -8.08 -13.18
CA TYR A 51 -1.36 -9.42 -13.68
C TYR A 51 -2.85 -9.60 -13.98
N ASN A 52 -3.72 -9.23 -13.04
CA ASN A 52 -5.17 -9.30 -13.23
C ASN A 52 -5.64 -8.46 -14.42
N VAL A 53 -5.04 -7.28 -14.61
CA VAL A 53 -5.37 -6.39 -15.73
C VAL A 53 -4.97 -7.01 -17.07
N ILE A 54 -3.76 -7.52 -17.19
CA ILE A 54 -3.19 -8.02 -18.46
C ILE A 54 -3.87 -9.32 -18.90
N PHE A 55 -4.11 -10.24 -17.97
CA PHE A 55 -4.64 -11.57 -18.30
C PHE A 55 -6.17 -11.66 -18.18
N TYR A 56 -6.85 -10.53 -17.93
CA TYR A 56 -8.31 -10.46 -17.72
C TYR A 56 -8.82 -11.49 -16.71
N THR A 57 -7.98 -11.84 -15.73
CA THR A 57 -8.33 -12.84 -14.74
C THR A 57 -9.23 -12.21 -13.70
N ASN A 58 -10.47 -12.68 -13.62
CA ASN A 58 -11.40 -12.36 -12.52
C ASN A 58 -11.01 -13.06 -11.20
N SER A 59 -9.76 -13.54 -11.08
CA SER A 59 -9.22 -14.20 -9.90
C SER A 59 -9.18 -13.31 -8.65
N GLY A 60 -9.43 -12.00 -8.83
CA GLY A 60 -9.39 -11.03 -7.76
C GLY A 60 -7.98 -10.84 -7.20
N VAL A 61 -7.90 -10.03 -6.14
CA VAL A 61 -6.74 -10.00 -5.25
C VAL A 61 -6.53 -11.42 -4.71
N LEU A 62 -5.29 -11.94 -4.72
CA LEU A 62 -4.94 -13.30 -4.27
C LEU A 62 -5.75 -13.73 -3.03
N SER A 63 -6.07 -15.02 -2.89
CA SER A 63 -6.87 -15.48 -1.74
C SER A 63 -6.21 -15.09 -0.40
N LYS A 64 -7.02 -14.87 0.64
CA LYS A 64 -6.51 -14.52 1.98
C LYS A 64 -5.41 -15.47 2.47
N LYS A 65 -5.54 -16.77 2.20
CA LYS A 65 -4.54 -17.80 2.55
C LYS A 65 -3.21 -17.56 1.84
N ILE A 66 -3.24 -17.22 0.55
CA ILE A 66 -2.04 -16.93 -0.23
C ILE A 66 -1.36 -15.66 0.29
N TRP A 67 -2.12 -14.61 0.62
CA TRP A 67 -1.56 -13.40 1.22
C TRP A 67 -0.86 -13.66 2.56
N ILE A 68 -1.47 -14.48 3.42
CA ILE A 68 -0.84 -14.88 4.70
C ILE A 68 0.49 -15.58 4.43
N ILE A 69 0.56 -16.49 3.45
CA ILE A 69 1.81 -17.16 3.07
C ILE A 69 2.85 -16.16 2.57
N ILE A 70 2.49 -15.23 1.69
CA ILE A 70 3.40 -14.21 1.17
C ILE A 70 3.97 -13.36 2.30
N VAL A 71 3.12 -12.89 3.21
CA VAL A 71 3.55 -12.09 4.36
C VAL A 71 4.51 -12.89 5.25
N MET A 72 4.19 -14.14 5.59
CA MET A 72 5.09 -15.01 6.36
C MET A 72 6.44 -15.20 5.67
N VAL A 73 6.45 -15.41 4.35
CA VAL A 73 7.69 -15.54 3.57
C VAL A 73 8.52 -14.26 3.64
N LEU A 74 7.91 -13.08 3.52
CA LEU A 74 8.61 -11.80 3.67
C LEU A 74 9.23 -11.64 5.06
N PHE A 75 8.50 -11.99 6.13
CA PHE A 75 9.01 -11.97 7.50
C PHE A 75 10.19 -12.94 7.68
N ILE A 76 10.11 -14.15 7.13
CA ILE A 76 11.20 -15.13 7.19
C ILE A 76 12.44 -14.62 6.47
N PHE A 77 12.30 -14.08 5.26
CA PHE A 77 13.42 -13.51 4.51
C PHE A 77 14.06 -12.34 5.24
N ASP A 78 13.25 -11.42 5.77
CA ASP A 78 13.71 -10.27 6.54
C ASP A 78 14.49 -10.73 7.79
N TYR A 79 13.93 -11.70 8.53
CA TYR A 79 14.57 -12.29 9.69
C TYR A 79 15.93 -12.91 9.34
N ILE A 80 16.00 -13.75 8.30
CA ILE A 80 17.26 -14.41 7.90
C ILE A 80 18.32 -13.40 7.47
N LEU A 81 17.91 -12.32 6.79
CA LEU A 81 18.84 -11.34 6.23
C LEU A 81 19.31 -10.29 7.24
N LEU A 82 18.50 -9.92 8.22
CA LEU A 82 18.78 -8.81 9.14
C LEU A 82 18.87 -9.26 10.61
N HIS A 83 18.00 -10.14 11.07
CA HIS A 83 17.89 -10.46 12.50
C HIS A 83 18.65 -11.70 12.93
N TYR A 84 18.85 -12.66 12.01
CA TYR A 84 19.63 -13.85 12.29
C TYR A 84 21.07 -13.46 12.66
N LYS A 85 21.47 -13.82 13.89
CA LYS A 85 22.77 -13.44 14.47
C LYS A 85 23.03 -11.93 14.52
N ASP A 86 21.98 -11.12 14.70
CA ASP A 86 22.08 -9.66 14.79
C ASP A 86 22.78 -9.00 13.59
N GLN A 87 22.59 -9.54 12.38
CA GLN A 87 23.22 -9.01 11.16
C GLN A 87 22.96 -7.52 10.93
N TRP A 88 21.81 -7.01 11.37
CA TRP A 88 21.44 -5.60 11.29
C TRP A 88 22.46 -4.68 11.97
N LYS A 89 23.10 -5.11 13.07
CA LYS A 89 24.14 -4.32 13.77
C LYS A 89 25.36 -4.13 12.87
N TYR A 90 25.76 -5.19 12.17
CA TYR A 90 26.87 -5.15 11.23
C TYR A 90 26.55 -4.28 10.03
N VAL A 91 25.33 -4.38 9.49
CA VAL A 91 24.84 -3.53 8.39
C VAL A 91 24.92 -2.05 8.77
N VAL A 92 24.41 -1.67 9.94
CA VAL A 92 24.46 -0.28 10.41
C VAL A 92 25.91 0.18 10.57
N LYS A 93 26.76 -0.61 11.23
CA LYS A 93 28.18 -0.28 11.44
C LYS A 93 28.97 -0.18 10.14
N GLU A 94 28.63 -0.96 9.12
CA GLU A 94 29.27 -0.91 7.81
C GLU A 94 28.94 0.40 7.09
N PHE A 95 27.66 0.79 7.06
CA PHE A 95 27.22 1.99 6.36
C PHE A 95 27.47 3.29 7.13
N ASP A 96 27.64 3.24 8.45
CA ASP A 96 28.09 4.37 9.28
C ASP A 96 29.52 4.83 8.94
N LYS A 97 30.33 3.97 8.31
CA LYS A 97 31.69 4.33 7.88
C LYS A 97 31.72 5.08 6.54
N LEU A 98 30.58 5.22 5.86
CA LEU A 98 30.55 5.92 4.58
C LEU A 98 30.68 7.43 4.78
N PRO A 99 31.36 8.15 3.86
CA PRO A 99 31.39 9.61 3.87
C PRO A 99 29.99 10.23 3.80
N ASP A 100 29.77 11.31 4.56
CA ASP A 100 28.47 11.99 4.66
C ASP A 100 27.89 12.41 3.32
N GLU A 101 28.72 12.85 2.38
CA GLU A 101 28.31 13.23 1.03
C GLU A 101 27.69 12.05 0.27
N LYS A 102 28.31 10.86 0.37
CA LYS A 102 27.81 9.64 -0.24
C LYS A 102 26.51 9.19 0.42
N ILE A 103 26.40 9.30 1.75
CA ILE A 103 25.18 9.00 2.49
C ILE A 103 24.03 9.91 2.04
N LYS A 104 24.25 11.24 1.96
CA LYS A 104 23.22 12.20 1.52
C LYS A 104 22.72 11.90 0.11
N LYS A 105 23.63 11.64 -0.83
CA LYS A 105 23.26 11.30 -2.23
C LYS A 105 22.45 10.01 -2.29
N ASN A 106 22.94 8.93 -1.67
CA ASN A 106 22.28 7.62 -1.74
C ASN A 106 20.96 7.60 -0.97
N LYS A 107 20.83 8.36 0.12
CA LYS A 107 19.57 8.54 0.86
C LYS A 107 18.47 9.16 -0.03
N LYS A 108 18.81 10.16 -0.86
CA LYS A 108 17.85 10.72 -1.84
C LYS A 108 17.36 9.68 -2.84
N ILE A 109 18.27 8.81 -3.32
CA ILE A 109 17.93 7.71 -4.24
C ILE A 109 16.95 6.74 -3.57
N VAL A 110 17.22 6.33 -2.33
CA VAL A 110 16.33 5.43 -1.58
C VAL A 110 14.93 6.02 -1.42
N TYR A 111 14.79 7.28 -1.00
CA TYR A 111 13.46 7.88 -0.87
C TYR A 111 12.75 8.07 -2.21
N SER A 112 13.48 8.45 -3.26
CA SER A 112 12.91 8.53 -4.61
C SER A 112 12.37 7.17 -5.07
N PHE A 113 13.10 6.09 -4.79
CA PHE A 113 12.65 4.73 -5.08
C PHE A 113 11.42 4.33 -4.26
N ILE A 114 11.37 4.64 -2.96
CA ILE A 114 10.20 4.37 -2.10
C ILE A 114 8.97 5.13 -2.62
N ILE A 115 9.11 6.40 -2.99
CA ILE A 115 8.02 7.21 -3.56
C ILE A 115 7.53 6.58 -4.86
N LEU A 116 8.44 6.15 -5.74
CA LEU A 116 8.10 5.47 -6.98
C LEU A 116 7.27 4.20 -6.74
N ILE A 117 7.61 3.40 -5.72
CA ILE A 117 6.83 2.22 -5.34
C ILE A 117 5.42 2.59 -4.88
N ILE A 118 5.29 3.61 -4.02
CA ILE A 118 3.99 4.07 -3.52
C ILE A 118 3.12 4.60 -4.66
N THR A 119 3.68 5.44 -5.54
CA THR A 119 2.96 5.95 -6.72
C THR A 119 2.57 4.82 -7.67
N ASN A 120 3.46 3.84 -7.89
CA ASN A 120 3.16 2.67 -8.71
C ASN A 120 2.03 1.82 -8.10
N PHE A 121 2.00 1.66 -6.78
CA PHE A 121 0.92 0.97 -6.08
C PHE A 121 -0.42 1.68 -6.25
N ILE A 122 -0.47 3.00 -6.02
CA ILE A 122 -1.69 3.79 -6.24
C ILE A 122 -2.15 3.67 -7.70
N PHE A 123 -1.21 3.80 -8.64
CA PHE A 123 -1.51 3.67 -10.07
C PHE A 123 -2.04 2.29 -10.44
N SER A 124 -1.54 1.22 -9.82
CA SER A 124 -2.03 -0.14 -10.08
C SER A 124 -3.52 -0.30 -9.75
N PHE A 125 -4.00 0.32 -8.66
CA PHE A 125 -5.42 0.35 -8.32
C PHE A 125 -6.24 1.21 -9.27
N TYR A 126 -5.69 2.35 -9.70
CA TYR A 126 -6.34 3.19 -10.71
C TYR A 126 -6.60 2.40 -12.00
N VAL A 127 -5.60 1.65 -12.50
CA VAL A 127 -5.75 0.83 -13.71
C VAL A 127 -6.78 -0.28 -13.50
N LEU A 128 -6.74 -0.97 -12.36
CA LEU A 128 -7.70 -2.02 -12.02
C LEU A 128 -9.14 -1.48 -12.00
N PHE A 129 -9.33 -0.31 -11.39
CA PHE A 129 -10.63 0.37 -11.31
C PHE A 129 -11.13 0.84 -12.68
N ALA A 130 -10.25 1.42 -13.50
CA ALA A 130 -10.58 1.82 -14.86
C ALA A 130 -11.03 0.62 -15.71
N GLN A 131 -10.38 -0.53 -15.55
CA GLN A 131 -10.78 -1.77 -16.21
C GLN A 131 -12.14 -2.28 -15.74
N ALA A 132 -12.40 -2.29 -14.42
CA ALA A 132 -13.69 -2.70 -13.87
C ALA A 132 -14.84 -1.83 -14.39
N LYS A 133 -14.62 -0.52 -14.48
CA LYS A 133 -15.59 0.42 -15.07
C LYS A 133 -15.84 0.13 -16.55
N ARG A 134 -14.78 -0.10 -17.33
CA ARG A 134 -14.89 -0.42 -18.77
C ARG A 134 -15.66 -1.72 -19.00
N ASN A 135 -15.43 -2.72 -18.15
CA ASN A 135 -16.04 -4.04 -18.29
C ASN A 135 -17.42 -4.15 -17.60
N GLN A 136 -17.89 -3.08 -16.95
CA GLN A 136 -19.13 -3.10 -16.15
C GLN A 136 -19.15 -4.26 -15.15
N THR A 137 -18.05 -4.45 -14.42
CA THR A 137 -17.91 -5.50 -13.40
C THR A 137 -17.76 -4.92 -12.00
N GLY A 138 -18.03 -5.76 -10.99
CA GLY A 138 -17.97 -5.35 -9.58
C GLY A 138 -18.98 -4.23 -9.29
N PRO A 139 -18.56 -3.09 -8.68
CA PRO A 139 -19.49 -1.99 -8.34
C PRO A 139 -20.11 -1.33 -9.58
N TYR A 140 -19.57 -1.56 -10.78
CA TYR A 140 -20.07 -1.02 -12.03
C TYR A 140 -21.02 -1.96 -12.77
N ALA A 141 -21.33 -3.13 -12.21
CA ALA A 141 -22.28 -4.03 -12.87
C ALA A 141 -23.67 -3.39 -12.94
N PRO A 142 -24.41 -3.57 -14.05
CA PRO A 142 -25.70 -2.91 -14.25
C PRO A 142 -26.68 -3.12 -13.10
N GLU A 143 -26.66 -4.29 -12.48
CA GLU A 143 -27.49 -4.66 -11.33
C GLU A 143 -27.21 -3.78 -10.11
N PHE A 144 -25.92 -3.56 -9.78
CA PHE A 144 -25.52 -2.71 -8.65
C PHE A 144 -25.83 -1.24 -8.92
N VAL A 145 -25.51 -0.75 -10.12
CA VAL A 145 -25.78 0.64 -10.52
C VAL A 145 -27.29 0.93 -10.52
N ALA A 146 -28.11 -0.02 -10.98
CA ALA A 146 -29.57 0.12 -10.96
C ALA A 146 -30.15 0.05 -9.53
N LYS A 147 -29.55 -0.73 -8.64
CA LYS A 147 -29.92 -0.76 -7.22
C LYS A 147 -29.58 0.57 -6.54
N GLU A 148 -28.35 1.05 -6.70
CA GLU A 148 -27.87 2.31 -6.13
C GLU A 148 -28.72 3.50 -6.60
N ARG A 149 -29.03 3.60 -7.90
CA ARG A 149 -29.94 4.65 -8.41
C ARG A 149 -31.33 4.62 -7.77
N ARG A 150 -31.88 3.43 -7.48
CA ARG A 150 -33.18 3.30 -6.82
C ARG A 150 -33.11 3.78 -5.38
N GLU A 151 -32.08 3.39 -4.64
CA GLU A 151 -31.86 3.81 -3.25
C GLU A 151 -31.66 5.34 -3.17
N ASP A 152 -30.83 5.92 -4.03
CA ASP A 152 -30.64 7.38 -4.13
C ASP A 152 -31.93 8.13 -4.46
N SER A 153 -32.75 7.59 -5.37
CA SER A 153 -34.04 8.20 -5.73
C SER A 153 -35.01 8.17 -4.54
N LEU A 154 -35.04 7.07 -3.79
CA LEU A 154 -35.87 6.93 -2.59
C LEU A 154 -35.44 7.88 -1.48
N GLN A 155 -34.12 8.00 -1.23
CA GLN A 155 -33.59 8.94 -0.24
C GLN A 155 -33.92 10.39 -0.59
N LYS A 156 -33.77 10.77 -1.87
CA LYS A 156 -34.16 12.11 -2.34
C LYS A 156 -35.66 12.36 -2.16
N ALA A 157 -36.51 11.37 -2.47
CA ALA A 157 -37.95 11.49 -2.28
C ALA A 157 -38.33 11.69 -0.80
N GLN A 158 -37.72 10.90 0.11
CA GLN A 158 -37.91 11.05 1.55
C GLN A 158 -37.42 12.40 2.06
N GLN A 159 -36.29 12.89 1.55
CA GLN A 159 -35.77 14.21 1.91
C GLN A 159 -36.72 15.32 1.47
N ILE A 160 -37.28 15.24 0.25
CA ILE A 160 -38.29 16.19 -0.24
C ILE A 160 -39.56 16.13 0.62
N GLU A 161 -40.04 14.94 0.98
CA GLU A 161 -41.21 14.76 1.83
C GLU A 161 -40.98 15.38 3.23
N ASN A 162 -39.81 15.15 3.83
CA ASN A 162 -39.45 15.75 5.11
C ASN A 162 -39.36 17.28 5.02
N LEU A 163 -38.81 17.82 3.93
CA LEU A 163 -38.77 19.26 3.70
C LEU A 163 -40.18 19.84 3.54
N LYS A 164 -41.08 19.17 2.83
CA LYS A 164 -42.50 19.59 2.71
C LYS A 164 -43.21 19.62 4.07
N LYS A 165 -42.93 18.64 4.95
CA LYS A 165 -43.45 18.62 6.33
C LYS A 165 -42.90 19.76 7.19
N ILE A 166 -41.61 20.11 7.03
CA ILE A 166 -40.96 21.19 7.79
C ILE A 166 -41.41 22.59 7.32
N TYR A 167 -41.52 22.80 6.00
CA TYR A 167 -41.83 24.10 5.41
C TYR A 167 -43.32 24.32 5.10
N GLY A 168 -44.18 23.36 5.46
CA GLY A 168 -45.63 23.53 5.52
C GLY A 168 -46.30 23.78 4.17
N GLU A 169 -46.21 22.83 3.22
CA GLU A 169 -47.17 22.80 2.10
C GLU A 169 -48.57 22.31 2.54
N ASP A 170 -48.70 21.68 3.72
CA ASP A 170 -49.98 21.23 4.28
C ASP A 170 -50.80 22.36 4.94
N ASN A 171 -50.27 23.58 5.05
CA ASN A 171 -50.96 24.74 5.63
C ASN A 171 -51.67 25.63 4.59
N LYS A 172 -51.81 25.17 3.33
CA LYS A 172 -52.68 25.83 2.34
C LYS A 172 -54.02 25.10 2.25
N LYS A 173 -54.87 25.30 3.25
CA LYS A 173 -56.33 25.11 3.14
C LYS A 173 -57.02 26.33 3.70
#